data_AF-A0AAF0WIE5-F1
#
_entry.id   AF-A0AAF0WIE5-F1
#
_cell.length_a   1.000
_cell.length_b   1.000
_cell.length_c   1.000
_cell.angle_alpha   90.00
_cell.angle_beta   90.00
_cell.angle_gamma   90.00
#
_symmetry.space_group_name_H-M   'P 1'
#
loop_
_entity.id
_entity.type
_entity.pdbx_description
1 polymer ?
#
loop_
_entity_poly.entity_id
_entity_poly.type
_entity_poly.pdbx_seq_one_letter_code
_entity_poly.pdbx_strand_id
1 'polypeptide(L)'
;MHTHNIYADSVTYSELIKCCISRGAIREAKIVHNHVFSNGYRPMTFLINVFVSMYVKFNLLDDAQKLFDQMPERNVVSWTTMIAAFTNVRDYDKAIGFLILMLRDGVRPNSYTFSSVLRACCKLSELRQIHCGIVKYGLESDVFVRSALVDIYSKWGDLVNAERVFSEMPTGDLVVWNSIIGAFAQNNEGDEALSLFKKMKRCGFSADQATLTSTLRACTGLALLELGQQIHVHVLKFNQDLTLNNALMDMYCKCGNLEDAQRAFSRMLNKDVISWSTMIMGLAQNGFSQKALEMFEAMKKAGIRPNYVTILGVLFACSHAGLVDKGLYYFNSMQKLFGIEPGREHYGCVIDLLGRAGKLDEAIKMIHDMKSEPDAVTWRALLGSCRVHQNIDHAVYAAKQILALDPDDAGTYILLSNLYAKSQMWEDVAKVRKIMRDKGVMKEPGCSWIEVNKKVHAFVLGDNSNPQLDEVIRELNKLILRLKQVGYVPDTNFVLHDLEGEQMEDSLLYHSEKLAIMFGMMYSVKGKAIRIRKNLRICGDCHVFTKLLSKIEDCYIVIRDPIRYHHFRDGICSCEDFW
;
A
#
# COMPACT_ATOMS: atom_id res chain seq x y z
N MET A 1 -13.96 53.88 16.62
CA MET A 1 -13.09 53.36 17.71
C MET A 1 -11.68 53.96 17.60
N HIS A 2 -10.96 53.73 16.49
CA HIS A 2 -9.61 54.25 16.27
C HIS A 2 -9.47 55.78 16.37
N THR A 3 -10.42 56.53 15.81
CA THR A 3 -10.42 58.01 15.85
C THR A 3 -10.70 58.59 17.24
N HIS A 4 -11.17 57.80 18.20
CA HIS A 4 -11.60 58.26 19.53
C HIS A 4 -10.86 57.53 20.67
N ASN A 5 -9.81 56.75 20.37
CA ASN A 5 -9.07 55.92 21.34
C ASN A 5 -9.96 55.02 22.22
N ILE A 6 -11.04 54.47 21.64
CA ILE A 6 -11.94 53.56 22.34
C ILE A 6 -11.51 52.12 22.04
N TYR A 7 -11.31 51.32 23.09
CA TYR A 7 -10.96 49.90 23.00
C TYR A 7 -12.11 49.03 23.48
N ALA A 8 -12.42 47.96 22.73
CA ALA A 8 -13.29 46.90 23.23
C ALA A 8 -12.55 46.00 24.23
N ASP A 9 -13.27 45.15 24.95
CA ASP A 9 -12.64 44.13 25.78
C ASP A 9 -11.98 43.01 24.93
N SER A 10 -11.14 42.21 25.58
CA SER A 10 -10.40 41.12 24.92
C SER A 10 -11.30 40.05 24.31
N VAL A 11 -12.51 39.85 24.85
CA VAL A 11 -13.47 38.85 24.37
C VAL A 11 -14.09 39.30 23.05
N THR A 12 -14.53 40.56 22.99
CA THR A 12 -15.10 41.18 21.79
C THR A 12 -14.11 41.17 20.63
N TYR A 13 -12.84 41.54 20.88
CA TYR A 13 -11.81 41.43 19.84
C TYR A 13 -11.56 39.98 19.42
N SER A 14 -11.59 39.02 20.36
CA SER A 14 -11.43 37.59 20.03
C SER A 14 -12.53 37.08 19.11
N GLU A 15 -13.79 37.43 19.36
CA GLU A 15 -14.92 37.08 18.51
C GLU A 15 -14.81 37.71 17.13
N LEU A 16 -14.43 38.98 17.06
CA LEU A 16 -14.25 39.69 15.80
C LEU A 16 -13.14 39.06 14.96
N ILE A 17 -12.01 38.70 15.57
CA ILE A 17 -10.94 37.97 14.89
C ILE A 17 -11.38 36.57 14.43
N LYS A 18 -12.16 35.83 15.24
CA LYS A 18 -12.74 34.55 14.81
C LYS A 18 -13.65 34.73 13.58
N CYS A 19 -14.42 35.81 13.51
CA CYS A 19 -15.23 36.16 12.34
C CYS A 19 -14.37 36.48 11.11
N CYS A 20 -13.28 37.21 11.27
CA CYS A 20 -12.35 37.48 10.17
C CYS A 20 -11.72 36.18 9.64
N ILE A 21 -11.32 35.27 10.53
CA ILE A 21 -10.75 33.96 10.17
C ILE A 21 -11.76 33.14 9.36
N SER A 22 -13.02 33.06 9.81
CA SER A 22 -14.04 32.25 9.12
C SER A 22 -14.41 32.79 7.74
N ARG A 23 -14.22 34.10 7.52
CA ARG A 23 -14.51 34.77 6.23
C ARG A 23 -13.29 34.95 5.33
N GLY A 24 -12.09 34.56 5.75
CA GLY A 24 -10.86 34.83 4.98
C GLY A 24 -10.51 36.33 4.89
N ALA A 25 -11.02 37.15 5.81
CA ALA A 25 -10.99 38.62 5.75
C ALA A 25 -9.65 39.17 6.29
N ILE A 26 -8.57 38.99 5.53
CA ILE A 26 -7.20 39.35 5.95
C ILE A 26 -7.05 40.86 6.18
N ARG A 27 -7.63 41.69 5.30
CA ARG A 27 -7.49 43.15 5.36
C ARG A 27 -8.14 43.71 6.62
N GLU A 28 -9.35 43.26 6.92
CA GLU A 28 -10.13 43.61 8.10
C GLU A 28 -9.40 43.16 9.36
N ALA A 29 -8.85 41.95 9.37
CA ALA A 29 -8.07 41.44 10.50
C ALA A 29 -6.82 42.29 10.78
N LYS A 30 -6.11 42.77 9.73
CA LYS A 30 -4.97 43.68 9.88
C LYS A 30 -5.38 45.06 10.38
N ILE A 31 -6.56 45.57 9.99
CA ILE A 31 -7.11 46.83 10.55
C ILE A 31 -7.35 46.68 12.05
N VAL A 32 -7.91 45.55 12.47
CA VAL A 32 -8.20 45.27 13.88
C VAL A 32 -6.91 45.09 14.66
N HIS A 33 -5.91 44.41 14.10
CA HIS A 33 -4.56 44.35 14.68
C HIS A 33 -4.01 45.74 14.89
N ASN A 34 -3.98 46.57 13.84
CA ASN A 34 -3.46 47.92 13.95
C ASN A 34 -4.21 48.73 15.01
N HIS A 35 -5.53 48.62 15.10
CA HIS A 35 -6.32 49.30 16.14
C HIS A 35 -5.97 48.83 17.57
N VAL A 36 -5.71 47.53 17.77
CA VAL A 36 -5.35 46.98 19.09
C VAL A 36 -3.91 47.30 19.48
N PHE A 37 -2.98 47.30 18.53
CA PHE A 37 -1.55 47.49 18.80
C PHE A 37 -1.06 48.93 18.54
N SER A 38 -1.93 49.84 18.07
CA SER A 38 -1.63 51.28 17.98
C SER A 38 -2.06 52.02 19.25
N ASN A 39 -1.20 52.94 19.69
CA ASN A 39 -1.44 53.89 20.77
C ASN A 39 -1.74 53.29 22.16
N GLY A 40 -0.71 53.01 22.95
CA GLY A 40 -0.79 52.94 24.43
C GLY A 40 -1.59 51.78 25.06
N TYR A 41 -2.44 51.07 24.31
CA TYR A 41 -3.17 49.89 24.80
C TYR A 41 -2.23 48.71 24.99
N ARG A 42 -2.29 48.08 26.17
CA ARG A 42 -1.50 46.89 26.52
C ARG A 42 -2.42 45.66 26.48
N PRO A 43 -2.52 44.95 25.36
CA PRO A 43 -3.39 43.79 25.25
C PRO A 43 -2.93 42.68 26.20
N MET A 44 -3.88 41.96 26.79
CA MET A 44 -3.60 40.76 27.58
C MET A 44 -2.95 39.68 26.71
N THR A 45 -2.10 38.83 27.29
CA THR A 45 -1.43 37.71 26.60
C THR A 45 -2.42 36.80 25.86
N PHE A 46 -3.62 36.59 26.41
CA PHE A 46 -4.71 35.89 25.74
C PHE A 46 -5.06 36.51 24.37
N LEU A 47 -5.24 37.83 24.32
CA LEU A 47 -5.61 38.52 23.10
C LEU A 47 -4.47 38.46 22.07
N ILE A 48 -3.21 38.64 22.52
CA ILE A 48 -2.04 38.53 21.63
C ILE A 48 -1.95 37.12 21.01
N ASN A 49 -2.19 36.06 21.79
CA ASN A 49 -2.25 34.68 21.29
C ASN A 49 -3.33 34.48 20.22
N VAL A 50 -4.49 35.14 20.35
CA VAL A 50 -5.55 35.12 19.32
C VAL A 50 -5.06 35.75 18.01
N PHE A 51 -4.33 36.86 18.09
CA PHE A 51 -3.72 37.48 16.90
C PHE A 51 -2.63 36.61 16.26
N VAL A 52 -1.77 35.96 17.06
CA VAL A 52 -0.78 34.99 16.56
C VAL A 52 -1.49 33.84 15.83
N SER A 53 -2.53 33.25 16.44
CA SER A 53 -3.33 32.19 15.80
C SER A 53 -4.01 32.65 14.51
N MET A 54 -4.47 33.91 14.46
CA MET A 54 -5.05 34.50 13.26
C MET A 54 -4.04 34.57 12.11
N TYR A 55 -2.83 35.10 12.35
CA TYR A 55 -1.79 35.14 11.32
C TYR A 55 -1.40 33.74 10.84
N VAL A 56 -1.27 32.77 11.75
CA VAL A 56 -1.01 31.36 11.40
C VAL A 56 -2.11 30.80 10.48
N LYS A 57 -3.38 31.05 10.79
CA LYS A 57 -4.51 30.57 9.97
C LYS A 57 -4.60 31.25 8.59
N PHE A 58 -4.08 32.47 8.47
CA PHE A 58 -3.92 33.14 7.16
C PHE A 58 -2.61 32.78 6.44
N ASN A 59 -1.83 31.83 6.97
CA ASN A 59 -0.53 31.43 6.42
C ASN A 59 0.48 32.58 6.34
N LEU A 60 0.38 33.57 7.25
CA LEU A 60 1.26 34.72 7.38
C LEU A 60 2.25 34.51 8.53
N LEU A 61 3.12 33.50 8.41
CA LEU A 61 3.99 33.05 9.50
C LEU A 61 5.03 34.10 9.95
N ASP A 62 5.54 34.92 9.04
CA ASP A 62 6.48 35.98 9.39
C ASP A 62 5.83 37.06 10.27
N ASP A 63 4.58 37.42 9.96
CA ASP A 63 3.79 38.37 10.78
C ASP A 63 3.46 37.75 12.14
N ALA A 64 3.13 36.45 12.18
CA ALA A 64 2.90 35.70 13.42
C ALA A 64 4.16 35.67 14.32
N GLN A 65 5.31 35.38 13.73
CA GLN A 65 6.59 35.33 14.44
C GLN A 65 7.01 36.71 14.95
N LYS A 66 6.90 37.77 14.13
CA LYS A 66 7.17 39.14 14.58
C LYS A 66 6.33 39.52 15.79
N LEU A 67 5.04 39.19 15.77
CA LEU A 67 4.15 39.47 16.90
C LEU A 67 4.55 38.66 18.14
N PHE A 68 4.90 37.39 17.96
CA PHE A 68 5.39 36.52 19.02
C PHE A 68 6.69 37.04 19.67
N ASP A 69 7.63 37.53 18.86
CA ASP A 69 8.90 38.09 19.32
C ASP A 69 8.70 39.40 20.11
N GLN A 70 7.62 40.13 19.87
CA GLN A 70 7.25 41.35 20.60
C GLN A 70 6.43 41.10 21.88
N MET A 71 6.06 39.85 22.17
CA MET A 71 5.27 39.53 23.36
C MET A 71 6.05 39.83 24.64
N PRO A 72 5.48 40.61 25.58
CA PRO A 72 6.14 40.90 26.87
C PRO A 72 6.22 39.66 27.76
N GLU A 73 5.19 38.80 27.71
CA GLU A 73 5.17 37.52 28.38
C GLU A 73 4.69 36.42 27.43
N ARG A 74 5.41 35.29 27.41
CA ARG A 74 5.09 34.12 26.59
C ARG A 74 4.69 32.98 27.50
N ASN A 75 3.52 32.40 27.24
CA ASN A 75 3.01 31.24 27.97
C ASN A 75 2.97 29.99 27.07
N VAL A 76 2.60 28.84 27.65
CA VAL A 76 2.53 27.54 26.94
C VAL A 76 1.72 27.63 25.63
N VAL A 77 0.65 28.42 25.60
CA VAL A 77 -0.22 28.59 24.42
C VAL A 77 0.51 29.33 23.30
N SER A 78 1.23 30.41 23.62
CA SER A 78 2.00 31.17 22.64
C SER A 78 3.05 30.28 21.93
N TRP A 79 3.85 29.55 22.71
CA TRP A 79 4.88 28.64 22.21
C TRP A 79 4.29 27.49 21.41
N THR A 80 3.24 26.84 21.93
CA THR A 80 2.60 25.69 21.27
C THR A 80 1.97 26.10 19.93
N THR A 81 1.43 27.31 19.84
CA THR A 81 0.86 27.85 18.59
C THR A 81 1.93 28.00 17.51
N MET A 82 3.09 28.56 17.85
CA MET A 82 4.21 28.70 16.90
C MET A 82 4.79 27.35 16.48
N ILE A 83 5.00 26.44 17.44
CA ILE A 83 5.47 25.09 17.17
C ILE A 83 4.51 24.37 16.21
N ALA A 84 3.21 24.35 16.50
CA ALA A 84 2.21 23.71 15.65
C ALA A 84 2.14 24.36 14.26
N ALA A 85 2.31 25.69 14.17
CA ALA A 85 2.35 26.41 12.90
C ALA A 85 3.50 25.94 12.01
N PHE A 86 4.73 25.91 12.55
CA PHE A 86 5.91 25.46 11.80
C PHE A 86 5.85 23.96 11.45
N THR A 87 5.35 23.12 12.35
CA THR A 87 5.09 21.70 12.04
C THR A 87 4.13 21.55 10.86
N ASN A 88 3.06 22.35 10.80
CA ASN A 88 2.05 22.24 9.74
C ASN A 88 2.57 22.70 8.37
N VAL A 89 3.46 23.69 8.30
CA VAL A 89 4.13 24.09 7.05
C VAL A 89 5.38 23.27 6.71
N ARG A 90 5.65 22.22 7.50
CA ARG A 90 6.80 21.31 7.34
C ARG A 90 8.18 21.98 7.50
N ASP A 91 8.25 23.09 8.23
CA ASP A 91 9.51 23.71 8.67
C ASP A 91 9.91 23.10 10.02
N TYR A 92 10.36 21.84 9.95
CA TYR A 92 10.58 21.00 11.12
C TYR A 92 11.73 21.50 12.01
N ASP A 93 12.78 22.06 11.41
CA ASP A 93 13.91 22.64 12.12
C ASP A 93 13.47 23.81 13.00
N LYS A 94 12.61 24.71 12.48
CA LYS A 94 12.03 25.77 13.31
C LYS A 94 11.11 25.22 14.38
N ALA A 95 10.28 24.23 14.09
CA ALA A 95 9.39 23.64 15.10
C ALA A 95 10.18 23.09 16.30
N ILE A 96 11.27 22.34 16.05
CA ILE A 96 12.17 21.83 17.09
C ILE A 96 12.94 22.98 17.76
N GLY A 97 13.39 23.97 16.99
CA GLY A 97 14.05 25.18 17.51
C GLY A 97 13.19 25.95 18.51
N PHE A 98 11.90 26.13 18.21
CA PHE A 98 10.94 26.77 19.12
C PHE A 98 10.69 25.94 20.38
N LEU A 99 10.71 24.60 20.32
CA LEU A 99 10.70 23.77 21.53
C LEU A 99 11.93 24.04 22.39
N ILE A 100 13.12 24.10 21.80
CA ILE A 100 14.36 24.37 22.54
C ILE A 100 14.30 25.75 23.20
N LEU A 101 13.81 26.77 22.49
CA LEU A 101 13.63 28.12 23.05
C LEU A 101 12.61 28.14 24.19
N MET A 102 11.47 27.47 24.02
CA MET A 102 10.46 27.30 25.08
C MET A 102 11.06 26.69 26.35
N LEU A 103 11.90 25.66 26.19
CA LEU A 103 12.60 25.01 27.30
C LEU A 103 13.65 25.92 27.96
N ARG A 104 14.36 26.75 27.18
CA ARG A 104 15.33 27.73 27.69
C ARG A 104 14.66 28.86 28.47
N ASP A 105 13.47 29.28 28.06
CA ASP A 105 12.64 30.27 28.76
C ASP A 105 11.96 29.69 30.03
N GLY A 106 12.23 28.41 30.36
CA GLY A 106 11.69 27.75 31.55
C GLY A 106 10.20 27.42 31.45
N VAL A 107 9.60 27.51 30.26
CA VAL A 107 8.18 27.22 30.06
C VAL A 107 7.97 25.72 29.88
N ARG A 108 7.20 25.10 30.79
CA ARG A 108 6.93 23.65 30.75
C ARG A 108 6.05 23.27 29.55
N PRO A 109 6.50 22.37 28.64
CA PRO A 109 5.66 21.84 27.57
C PRO A 109 4.47 21.05 28.11
N ASN A 110 3.37 21.06 27.37
CA ASN A 110 2.19 20.24 27.66
C ASN A 110 1.99 19.13 26.60
N SER A 111 0.93 18.34 26.71
CA SER A 111 0.61 17.27 25.77
C SER A 111 0.47 17.78 24.33
N TYR A 112 -0.21 18.91 24.12
CA TYR A 112 -0.33 19.53 22.79
C TYR A 112 1.01 19.97 22.21
N THR A 113 1.92 20.50 23.03
CA THR A 113 3.28 20.85 22.60
C THR A 113 3.98 19.59 22.07
N PHE A 114 4.03 18.52 22.86
CA PHE A 114 4.73 17.30 22.46
C PHE A 114 4.07 16.60 21.27
N SER A 115 2.75 16.48 21.22
CA SER A 115 2.05 15.94 20.04
C SER A 115 2.35 16.72 18.76
N SER A 116 2.56 18.04 18.86
CA SER A 116 2.93 18.88 17.72
C SER A 116 4.39 18.71 17.31
N VAL A 117 5.32 18.58 18.26
CA VAL A 117 6.75 18.38 17.97
C VAL A 117 7.04 16.97 17.47
N LEU A 118 6.35 15.94 17.98
CA LEU A 118 6.54 14.56 17.53
C LEU A 118 6.31 14.40 16.02
N ARG A 119 5.36 15.17 15.47
CA ARG A 119 5.09 15.23 14.02
C ARG A 119 6.22 15.91 13.21
N ALA A 120 7.12 16.63 13.87
CA ALA A 120 8.26 17.29 13.27
C ALA A 120 9.57 16.48 13.40
N CYS A 121 9.56 15.32 14.06
CA CYS A 121 10.74 14.46 14.15
C CYS A 121 11.14 13.92 12.77
N CYS A 122 12.35 14.26 12.32
CA CYS A 122 12.89 13.79 11.05
C CYS A 122 13.89 12.64 11.20
N LYS A 123 14.26 12.28 12.44
CA LYS A 123 15.19 11.20 12.73
C LYS A 123 14.76 10.40 13.95
N LEU A 124 15.10 9.11 13.96
CA LEU A 124 14.83 8.22 15.10
C LEU A 124 15.56 8.66 16.38
N SER A 125 16.74 9.27 16.24
CA SER A 125 17.50 9.85 17.37
C SER A 125 16.77 11.02 18.03
N GLU A 126 16.22 11.94 17.24
CA GLU A 126 15.41 13.09 17.71
C GLU A 126 14.14 12.59 18.39
N LEU A 127 13.45 11.63 17.78
CA LEU A 127 12.26 11.00 18.36
C LEU A 127 12.55 10.41 19.74
N ARG A 128 13.65 9.67 19.89
CA ARG A 128 14.06 9.10 21.19
C ARG A 128 14.34 10.18 22.24
N GLN A 129 15.00 11.27 21.85
CA GLN A 129 15.26 12.40 22.77
C GLN A 129 13.95 13.07 23.24
N ILE A 130 13.03 13.32 22.31
CA ILE A 130 11.73 13.92 22.63
C ILE A 130 10.89 12.98 23.50
N HIS A 131 10.92 11.67 23.22
CA HIS A 131 10.26 10.67 24.06
C HIS A 131 10.83 10.62 25.48
N CYS A 132 12.16 10.68 25.66
CA CYS A 132 12.76 10.84 26.99
C CYS A 132 12.29 12.13 27.67
N GLY A 133 12.13 13.22 26.92
CA GLY A 133 11.53 14.47 27.40
C GLY A 133 10.10 14.25 27.92
N ILE A 134 9.24 13.59 27.14
CA ILE A 134 7.85 13.27 27.51
C ILE A 134 7.79 12.55 28.86
N VAL A 135 8.61 11.52 29.05
CA VAL A 135 8.71 10.77 30.31
C VAL A 135 9.18 11.67 31.45
N LYS A 136 10.22 12.50 31.22
CA LYS A 136 10.73 13.44 32.23
C LYS A 136 9.67 14.44 32.69
N TYR A 137 8.77 14.84 31.80
CA TYR A 137 7.68 15.78 32.12
C TYR A 137 6.41 15.09 32.65
N GLY A 138 6.40 13.76 32.81
CA GLY A 138 5.26 13.00 33.34
C GLY A 138 4.07 12.92 32.39
N LEU A 139 4.32 12.95 31.08
CA LEU A 139 3.29 12.94 30.03
C LEU A 139 3.19 11.60 29.30
N GLU A 140 3.88 10.56 29.79
CA GLU A 140 3.88 9.22 29.21
C GLU A 140 2.50 8.53 29.29
N SER A 141 1.66 8.91 30.26
CA SER A 141 0.30 8.38 30.42
C SER A 141 -0.76 9.15 29.62
N ASP A 142 -0.40 10.28 28.99
CA ASP A 142 -1.33 11.08 28.18
C ASP A 142 -1.68 10.35 26.87
N VAL A 143 -2.98 10.18 26.63
CA VAL A 143 -3.52 9.42 25.48
C VAL A 143 -3.09 10.03 24.14
N PHE A 144 -3.07 11.37 24.03
CA PHE A 144 -2.72 12.05 22.78
C PHE A 144 -1.22 11.98 22.49
N VAL A 145 -0.39 12.12 23.54
CA VAL A 145 1.07 11.98 23.40
C VAL A 145 1.43 10.55 23.05
N ARG A 146 0.80 9.57 23.70
CA ARG A 146 1.07 8.15 23.46
C ARG A 146 0.62 7.69 22.07
N SER A 147 -0.56 8.10 21.63
CA SER A 147 -1.03 7.86 20.25
C SER A 147 -0.06 8.47 19.22
N ALA A 148 0.42 9.70 19.46
CA ALA A 148 1.41 10.34 18.60
C ALA A 148 2.76 9.61 18.60
N LEU A 149 3.22 9.10 19.75
CA LEU A 149 4.44 8.29 19.86
C LEU A 149 4.33 6.98 19.08
N VAL A 150 3.21 6.27 19.21
CA VAL A 150 2.95 5.03 18.44
C VAL A 150 3.00 5.34 16.94
N ASP A 151 2.24 6.34 16.48
CA ASP A 151 2.20 6.73 15.06
C ASP A 151 3.59 7.05 14.50
N ILE A 152 4.39 7.87 15.20
CA ILE A 152 5.70 8.27 14.70
C ILE A 152 6.74 7.14 14.77
N TYR A 153 6.77 6.32 15.84
CA TYR A 153 7.67 5.15 15.89
C TYR A 153 7.37 4.19 14.74
N SER A 154 6.08 3.97 14.46
CA SER A 154 5.65 3.11 13.37
C SER A 154 5.92 3.68 11.98
N LYS A 155 5.85 5.00 11.79
CA LYS A 155 6.30 5.66 10.54
C LYS A 155 7.79 5.45 10.26
N TRP A 156 8.60 5.29 11.30
CA TRP A 156 10.02 4.98 11.20
C TRP A 156 10.33 3.47 11.22
N GLY A 157 9.31 2.62 11.22
CA GLY A 157 9.46 1.16 11.25
C GLY A 157 9.91 0.56 12.59
N ASP A 158 10.07 1.36 13.65
CA ASP A 158 10.49 0.89 14.98
C ASP A 158 9.29 0.38 15.78
N LEU A 159 8.71 -0.73 15.31
CA LEU A 159 7.49 -1.33 15.88
C LEU A 159 7.69 -1.84 17.31
N VAL A 160 8.92 -2.21 17.69
CA VAL A 160 9.27 -2.63 19.06
C VAL A 160 9.03 -1.49 20.04
N ASN A 161 9.49 -0.27 19.72
CA ASN A 161 9.23 0.88 20.58
C ASN A 161 7.76 1.31 20.55
N ALA A 162 7.08 1.19 19.41
CA ALA A 162 5.64 1.44 19.33
C ALA A 162 4.85 0.48 20.26
N GLU A 163 5.18 -0.82 20.26
CA GLU A 163 4.54 -1.82 21.12
C GLU A 163 4.87 -1.61 22.61
N ARG A 164 6.10 -1.22 22.94
CA ARG A 164 6.46 -0.87 24.32
C ARG A 164 5.65 0.33 24.83
N VAL A 165 5.60 1.39 24.04
CA VAL A 165 4.77 2.57 24.30
C VAL A 165 3.28 2.22 24.36
N PHE A 166 2.83 1.17 23.67
CA PHE A 166 1.46 0.68 23.83
C PHE A 166 1.24 -0.08 25.16
N SER A 167 2.15 -1.00 25.48
CA SER A 167 2.01 -1.98 26.55
C SER A 167 2.06 -1.39 27.96
N GLU A 168 2.68 -0.23 28.13
CA GLU A 168 2.77 0.45 29.43
C GLU A 168 1.46 1.13 29.87
N MET A 169 0.32 0.97 29.17
CA MET A 169 -0.99 1.50 29.58
C MET A 169 -1.81 0.52 30.43
N PRO A 170 -2.16 0.86 31.68
CA PRO A 170 -3.02 0.02 32.52
C PRO A 170 -4.49 -0.01 32.08
N THR A 171 -5.01 1.11 31.57
CA THR A 171 -6.38 1.24 31.04
C THR A 171 -6.28 1.73 29.60
N GLY A 172 -6.43 0.82 28.63
CA GLY A 172 -6.35 1.16 27.21
C GLY A 172 -7.38 2.22 26.80
N ASP A 173 -7.05 3.01 25.78
CA ASP A 173 -7.98 3.92 25.10
C ASP A 173 -8.17 3.46 23.65
N LEU A 174 -9.38 3.65 23.09
CA LEU A 174 -9.69 3.23 21.73
C LEU A 174 -8.81 3.92 20.68
N VAL A 175 -8.43 5.19 20.90
CA VAL A 175 -7.54 5.95 20.01
C VAL A 175 -6.15 5.31 19.97
N VAL A 176 -5.64 4.83 21.11
CA VAL A 176 -4.33 4.18 21.20
C VAL A 176 -4.38 2.77 20.57
N TRP A 177 -5.48 2.02 20.77
CA TRP A 177 -5.73 0.76 20.06
C TRP A 177 -5.76 0.94 18.54
N ASN A 178 -6.48 1.97 18.05
CA ASN A 178 -6.52 2.28 16.63
C ASN A 178 -5.13 2.64 16.08
N SER A 179 -4.35 3.38 16.86
CA SER A 179 -2.98 3.77 16.49
C SER A 179 -2.08 2.55 16.35
N ILE A 180 -2.07 1.64 17.33
CA ILE A 180 -1.20 0.45 17.28
C ILE A 180 -1.65 -0.56 16.22
N ILE A 181 -2.95 -0.81 16.07
CA ILE A 181 -3.46 -1.73 15.04
C ILE A 181 -3.18 -1.16 13.65
N GLY A 182 -3.41 0.15 13.44
CA GLY A 182 -3.10 0.84 12.19
C GLY A 182 -1.61 0.81 11.87
N ALA A 183 -0.75 1.03 12.86
CA ALA A 183 0.69 0.98 12.75
C ALA A 183 1.22 -0.36 12.22
N PHE A 184 0.81 -1.46 12.85
CA PHE A 184 1.22 -2.80 12.43
C PHE A 184 0.63 -3.15 11.04
N ALA A 185 -0.65 -2.81 10.80
CA ALA A 185 -1.29 -3.07 9.50
C ALA A 185 -0.65 -2.28 8.33
N GLN A 186 -0.05 -1.11 8.58
CA GLN A 186 0.64 -0.30 7.58
C GLN A 186 2.06 -0.78 7.27
N ASN A 187 2.73 -1.43 8.23
CA ASN A 187 4.12 -1.88 8.12
C ASN A 187 4.24 -3.36 7.67
N ASN A 188 3.21 -3.89 6.99
CA ASN A 188 3.13 -5.29 6.54
C ASN A 188 3.14 -6.37 7.64
N GLU A 189 3.02 -6.01 8.92
CA GLU A 189 2.88 -6.92 10.05
C GLU A 189 1.40 -7.20 10.33
N GLY A 190 0.76 -7.87 9.36
CA GLY A 190 -0.68 -8.13 9.41
C GLY A 190 -1.10 -9.05 10.55
N ASP A 191 -0.28 -10.04 10.92
CA ASP A 191 -0.64 -11.04 11.92
C ASP A 191 -0.71 -10.41 13.32
N GLU A 192 0.24 -9.55 13.65
CA GLU A 192 0.30 -8.75 14.87
C GLU A 192 -0.88 -7.79 14.95
N ALA A 193 -1.21 -7.09 13.86
CA ALA A 193 -2.37 -6.20 13.80
C ALA A 193 -3.67 -6.95 14.13
N LEU A 194 -3.84 -8.17 13.58
CA LEU A 194 -5.00 -9.02 13.86
C LEU A 194 -4.99 -9.59 15.29
N SER A 195 -3.81 -9.90 15.83
CA SER A 195 -3.63 -10.32 17.22
C SER A 195 -4.04 -9.19 18.20
N LEU A 196 -3.58 -7.97 17.93
CA LEU A 196 -3.95 -6.76 18.69
C LEU A 196 -5.45 -6.48 18.59
N PHE A 197 -6.06 -6.63 17.42
CA PHE A 197 -7.51 -6.53 17.27
C PHE A 197 -8.27 -7.55 18.13
N LYS A 198 -7.83 -8.81 18.15
CA LYS A 198 -8.41 -9.84 19.03
C LYS A 198 -8.23 -9.49 20.50
N LYS A 199 -7.06 -8.98 20.90
CA LYS A 199 -6.76 -8.53 22.28
C LYS A 199 -7.67 -7.37 22.68
N MET A 200 -7.81 -6.35 21.83
CA MET A 200 -8.72 -5.22 22.01
C MET A 200 -10.16 -5.69 22.27
N LYS A 201 -10.67 -6.61 21.44
CA LYS A 201 -12.01 -7.20 21.61
C LYS A 201 -12.16 -7.97 22.92
N ARG A 202 -11.14 -8.73 23.34
CA ARG A 202 -11.12 -9.47 24.63
C ARG A 202 -11.09 -8.52 25.83
N CYS A 203 -10.45 -7.36 25.69
CA CYS A 203 -10.45 -6.30 26.70
C CYS A 203 -11.78 -5.51 26.75
N GLY A 204 -12.80 -5.89 25.98
CA GLY A 204 -14.13 -5.28 26.03
C GLY A 204 -14.32 -4.05 25.13
N PHE A 205 -13.31 -3.65 24.35
CA PHE A 205 -13.42 -2.49 23.46
C PHE A 205 -14.25 -2.82 22.21
N SER A 206 -15.05 -1.84 21.77
CA SER A 206 -15.80 -1.92 20.52
C SER A 206 -14.95 -1.37 19.37
N ALA A 207 -14.99 -2.06 18.23
CA ALA A 207 -14.30 -1.62 17.02
C ALA A 207 -15.08 -0.50 16.33
N ASP A 208 -14.40 0.60 16.05
CA ASP A 208 -14.93 1.71 15.25
C ASP A 208 -14.47 1.58 13.79
N GLN A 209 -14.82 2.57 12.96
CA GLN A 209 -14.48 2.57 11.54
C GLN A 209 -12.97 2.57 11.28
N ALA A 210 -12.18 3.23 12.14
CA ALA A 210 -10.72 3.27 12.00
C ALA A 210 -10.08 1.93 12.38
N THR A 211 -10.57 1.28 13.44
CA THR A 211 -10.16 -0.08 13.79
C THR A 211 -10.45 -1.03 12.62
N LEU A 212 -11.69 -1.04 12.15
CA LEU A 212 -12.14 -1.99 11.12
C LEU A 212 -11.42 -1.78 9.79
N THR A 213 -11.15 -0.54 9.40
CA THR A 213 -10.36 -0.22 8.19
C THR A 213 -8.94 -0.78 8.29
N SER A 214 -8.31 -0.65 9.47
CA SER A 214 -6.95 -1.18 9.71
C SER A 214 -6.92 -2.70 9.71
N THR A 215 -7.91 -3.34 10.34
CA THR A 215 -8.05 -4.80 10.36
C THR A 215 -8.33 -5.36 8.96
N LEU A 216 -9.17 -4.70 8.15
CA LEU A 216 -9.41 -5.07 6.75
C LEU A 216 -8.13 -4.95 5.91
N ARG A 217 -7.32 -3.90 6.13
CA ARG A 217 -6.01 -3.75 5.49
C ARG A 217 -5.10 -4.93 5.84
N ALA A 218 -5.02 -5.34 7.10
CA ALA A 218 -4.25 -6.52 7.49
C ALA A 218 -4.74 -7.80 6.77
N CYS A 219 -6.05 -8.00 6.65
CA CYS A 219 -6.62 -9.10 5.87
C CYS A 219 -6.23 -9.05 4.39
N THR A 220 -6.13 -7.85 3.78
CA THR A 220 -5.71 -7.72 2.37
C THR A 220 -4.26 -8.15 2.15
N GLY A 221 -3.36 -7.82 3.08
CA GLY A 221 -1.94 -8.15 3.01
C GLY A 221 -1.69 -9.66 3.12
N LEU A 222 -2.45 -10.32 4.00
CA LEU A 222 -2.36 -11.76 4.26
C LEU A 222 -3.29 -12.61 3.38
N ALA A 223 -4.16 -11.99 2.58
CA ALA A 223 -5.20 -12.63 1.77
C ALA A 223 -6.16 -13.54 2.58
N LEU A 224 -6.48 -13.14 3.83
CA LEU A 224 -7.34 -13.89 4.76
C LEU A 224 -8.83 -13.59 4.54
N LEU A 225 -9.43 -14.25 3.52
CA LEU A 225 -10.82 -14.00 3.12
C LEU A 225 -11.83 -14.29 4.23
N GLU A 226 -11.69 -15.41 4.96
CA GLU A 226 -12.66 -15.82 5.98
C GLU A 226 -12.73 -14.82 7.13
N LEU A 227 -11.57 -14.31 7.55
CA LEU A 227 -11.49 -13.30 8.58
C LEU A 227 -12.07 -11.97 8.09
N GLY A 228 -11.79 -11.59 6.84
CA GLY A 228 -12.42 -10.44 6.19
C GLY A 228 -13.95 -10.52 6.17
N GLN A 229 -14.51 -11.70 5.88
CA GLN A 229 -15.95 -11.96 5.94
C GLN A 229 -16.52 -11.84 7.37
N GLN A 230 -15.78 -12.27 8.39
CA GLN A 230 -16.18 -12.05 9.79
C GLN A 230 -16.18 -10.56 10.14
N ILE A 231 -15.17 -9.81 9.68
CA ILE A 231 -15.06 -8.36 9.90
C ILE A 231 -16.19 -7.61 9.19
N HIS A 232 -16.60 -8.04 7.98
CA HIS A 232 -17.73 -7.45 7.25
C HIS A 232 -19.00 -7.37 8.10
N VAL A 233 -19.30 -8.36 8.94
CA VAL A 233 -20.47 -8.31 9.84
C VAL A 233 -20.44 -7.09 10.75
N HIS A 234 -19.25 -6.66 11.19
CA HIS A 234 -19.08 -5.43 11.96
C HIS A 234 -19.21 -4.16 11.10
N VAL A 235 -18.74 -4.21 9.85
CA VAL A 235 -18.87 -3.11 8.87
C VAL A 235 -20.33 -2.78 8.57
N LEU A 236 -21.23 -3.76 8.60
CA LEU A 236 -22.67 -3.53 8.36
C LEU A 236 -23.30 -2.51 9.32
N LYS A 237 -22.73 -2.33 10.51
CA LYS A 237 -23.18 -1.29 11.48
C LYS A 237 -22.88 0.14 11.02
N PHE A 238 -21.95 0.29 10.07
CA PHE A 238 -21.45 1.55 9.55
C PHE A 238 -21.64 1.62 8.02
N ASN A 239 -22.73 1.04 7.49
CA ASN A 239 -22.94 0.88 6.05
C ASN A 239 -22.99 2.20 5.25
N GLN A 240 -23.10 3.35 5.91
CA GLN A 240 -23.03 4.67 5.26
C GLN A 240 -21.60 5.24 5.17
N ASP A 241 -20.61 4.63 5.84
CA ASP A 241 -19.23 5.08 5.82
C ASP A 241 -18.55 4.66 4.50
N LEU A 242 -18.29 5.64 3.63
CA LEU A 242 -17.70 5.39 2.31
C LEU A 242 -16.28 4.83 2.42
N THR A 243 -15.47 5.33 3.35
CA THR A 243 -14.08 4.91 3.53
C THR A 243 -14.01 3.43 3.93
N LEU A 244 -14.84 3.04 4.91
CA LEU A 244 -14.88 1.68 5.40
C LEU A 244 -15.44 0.71 4.35
N ASN A 245 -16.48 1.09 3.61
CA ASN A 245 -17.00 0.29 2.51
C ASN A 245 -15.99 0.15 1.37
N ASN A 246 -15.24 1.21 1.04
CA ASN A 246 -14.15 1.17 0.06
C ASN A 246 -13.04 0.21 0.51
N ALA A 247 -12.67 0.21 1.80
CA ALA A 247 -11.70 -0.73 2.36
C ALA A 247 -12.21 -2.18 2.35
N LEU A 248 -13.50 -2.40 2.59
CA LEU A 248 -14.13 -3.71 2.50
C LEU A 248 -14.11 -4.27 1.08
N MET A 249 -14.43 -3.43 0.08
CA MET A 249 -14.35 -3.81 -1.33
C MET A 249 -12.92 -4.14 -1.74
N ASP A 250 -11.94 -3.31 -1.36
CA ASP A 250 -10.51 -3.58 -1.63
C ASP A 250 -10.07 -4.92 -1.04
N MET A 251 -10.52 -5.23 0.19
CA MET A 251 -10.28 -6.53 0.82
C MET A 251 -10.83 -7.69 0.00
N TYR A 252 -12.08 -7.61 -0.45
CA TYR A 252 -12.66 -8.68 -1.27
C TYR A 252 -11.94 -8.85 -2.62
N CYS A 253 -11.60 -7.75 -3.29
CA CYS A 253 -10.83 -7.77 -4.53
C CYS A 253 -9.44 -8.40 -4.34
N LYS A 254 -8.72 -8.03 -3.28
CA LYS A 254 -7.39 -8.56 -2.93
C LYS A 254 -7.42 -9.93 -2.22
N CYS A 255 -8.60 -10.47 -1.97
CA CYS A 255 -8.77 -11.86 -1.55
C CYS A 255 -9.31 -12.75 -2.69
N GLY A 256 -9.40 -12.22 -3.91
CA GLY A 256 -9.88 -12.96 -5.08
C GLY A 256 -11.36 -13.35 -5.01
N ASN A 257 -12.18 -12.59 -4.27
CA ASN A 257 -13.62 -12.82 -4.17
C ASN A 257 -14.40 -11.61 -4.73
N LEU A 258 -14.43 -11.54 -6.07
CA LEU A 258 -15.10 -10.45 -6.79
C LEU A 258 -16.62 -10.46 -6.65
N GLU A 259 -17.24 -11.61 -6.35
CA GLU A 259 -18.68 -11.68 -6.15
C GLU A 259 -19.09 -10.87 -4.91
N ASP A 260 -18.39 -11.06 -3.80
CA ASP A 260 -18.58 -10.26 -2.59
C ASP A 260 -18.23 -8.78 -2.80
N ALA A 261 -17.16 -8.49 -3.54
CA ALA A 261 -16.81 -7.11 -3.88
C ALA A 261 -17.93 -6.40 -4.68
N GLN A 262 -18.47 -7.07 -5.70
CA GLN A 262 -19.57 -6.55 -6.52
C GLN A 262 -20.86 -6.37 -5.70
N ARG A 263 -21.16 -7.31 -4.79
CA ARG A 263 -22.29 -7.20 -3.86
C ARG A 263 -22.13 -6.00 -2.93
N ALA A 264 -20.95 -5.80 -2.36
CA ALA A 264 -20.65 -4.65 -1.52
C ALA A 264 -20.80 -3.34 -2.30
N PHE A 265 -20.19 -3.24 -3.49
CA PHE A 265 -20.32 -2.09 -4.38
C PHE A 265 -21.79 -1.77 -4.71
N SER A 266 -22.57 -2.79 -5.07
CA SER A 266 -23.97 -2.60 -5.46
C SER A 266 -24.85 -2.10 -4.31
N ARG A 267 -24.53 -2.49 -3.06
CA ARG A 267 -25.26 -2.06 -1.85
C ARG A 267 -24.95 -0.63 -1.41
N MET A 268 -23.85 -0.04 -1.87
CA MET A 268 -23.49 1.34 -1.49
C MET A 268 -24.49 2.34 -2.06
N LEU A 269 -25.09 3.16 -1.19
CA LEU A 269 -26.05 4.21 -1.57
C LEU A 269 -25.36 5.31 -2.38
N ASN A 270 -24.19 5.76 -1.92
CA ASN A 270 -23.35 6.73 -2.59
C ASN A 270 -22.06 6.04 -3.02
N LYS A 271 -21.53 6.42 -4.19
CA LYS A 271 -20.27 5.89 -4.74
C LYS A 271 -19.42 7.07 -5.16
N ASP A 272 -18.23 7.16 -4.58
CA ASP A 272 -17.27 8.19 -4.94
C ASP A 272 -16.24 7.66 -5.95
N VAL A 273 -15.33 8.53 -6.38
CA VAL A 273 -14.25 8.16 -7.30
C VAL A 273 -13.41 6.98 -6.77
N ILE A 274 -13.27 6.84 -5.45
CA ILE A 274 -12.52 5.75 -4.82
C ILE A 274 -13.29 4.44 -4.99
N SER A 275 -14.61 4.42 -4.73
CA SER A 275 -15.46 3.24 -4.92
C SER A 275 -15.34 2.65 -6.33
N TRP A 276 -15.45 3.52 -7.36
CA TRP A 276 -15.33 3.11 -8.75
C TRP A 276 -13.91 2.65 -9.09
N SER A 277 -12.89 3.38 -8.65
CA SER A 277 -11.48 3.05 -8.92
C SER A 277 -11.09 1.72 -8.29
N THR A 278 -11.51 1.44 -7.06
CA THR A 278 -11.27 0.17 -6.37
C THR A 278 -11.88 -1.01 -7.14
N MET A 279 -13.10 -0.86 -7.66
CA MET A 279 -13.75 -1.93 -8.43
C MET A 279 -13.09 -2.14 -9.79
N ILE A 280 -12.75 -1.07 -10.51
CA ILE A 280 -12.05 -1.13 -11.80
C ILE A 280 -10.69 -1.84 -11.64
N MET A 281 -9.88 -1.39 -10.67
CA MET A 281 -8.57 -1.98 -10.39
C MET A 281 -8.72 -3.45 -9.94
N GLY A 282 -9.67 -3.73 -9.05
CA GLY A 282 -9.93 -5.08 -8.56
C GLY A 282 -10.30 -6.04 -9.68
N LEU A 283 -11.19 -5.64 -10.60
CA LEU A 283 -11.54 -6.45 -11.78
C LEU A 283 -10.33 -6.69 -12.68
N ALA A 284 -9.53 -5.66 -12.96
CA ALA A 284 -8.36 -5.73 -13.80
C ALA A 284 -7.29 -6.68 -13.22
N GLN A 285 -6.98 -6.54 -11.92
CA GLN A 285 -6.05 -7.41 -11.19
C GLN A 285 -6.52 -8.86 -11.09
N ASN A 286 -7.82 -9.12 -11.21
CA ASN A 286 -8.38 -10.47 -11.19
C ASN A 286 -8.54 -11.07 -12.61
N GLY A 287 -7.98 -10.42 -13.63
CA GLY A 287 -8.01 -10.89 -15.02
C GLY A 287 -9.31 -10.56 -15.77
N PHE A 288 -10.29 -9.92 -15.13
CA PHE A 288 -11.57 -9.57 -15.77
C PHE A 288 -11.49 -8.21 -16.48
N SER A 289 -10.50 -8.05 -17.37
CA SER A 289 -10.17 -6.79 -18.03
C SER A 289 -11.35 -6.14 -18.76
N GLN A 290 -12.16 -6.92 -19.48
CA GLN A 290 -13.32 -6.40 -20.20
C GLN A 290 -14.39 -5.83 -19.24
N LYS A 291 -14.65 -6.50 -18.11
CA LYS A 291 -15.55 -5.99 -17.06
C LYS A 291 -15.00 -4.72 -16.39
N ALA A 292 -13.68 -4.62 -16.24
CA ALA A 292 -13.04 -3.41 -15.71
C ALA A 292 -13.28 -2.20 -16.65
N LEU A 293 -13.18 -2.40 -17.96
CA LEU A 293 -13.49 -1.35 -18.95
C LEU A 293 -14.99 -0.99 -18.98
N GLU A 294 -15.88 -1.97 -18.85
CA GLU A 294 -17.32 -1.71 -18.71
C GLU A 294 -17.65 -0.90 -17.45
N MET A 295 -16.99 -1.20 -16.33
CA MET A 295 -17.12 -0.44 -15.08
C MET A 295 -16.62 1.01 -15.26
N PHE A 296 -15.55 1.21 -16.02
CA PHE A 296 -15.06 2.55 -16.35
C PHE A 296 -16.03 3.35 -17.24
N GLU A 297 -16.66 2.70 -18.22
CA GLU A 297 -17.72 3.33 -19.01
C GLU A 297 -18.94 3.69 -18.16
N ALA A 298 -19.33 2.81 -17.24
CA ALA A 298 -20.42 3.07 -16.30
C ALA A 298 -20.09 4.25 -15.35
N MET A 299 -18.85 4.36 -14.88
CA MET A 299 -18.37 5.48 -14.07
C MET A 299 -18.51 6.82 -14.81
N LYS A 300 -18.10 6.86 -16.10
CA LYS A 300 -18.26 8.05 -16.95
C LYS A 300 -19.72 8.43 -17.15
N LYS A 301 -20.60 7.43 -17.40
CA LYS A 301 -22.06 7.64 -17.53
C LYS A 301 -22.69 8.16 -16.24
N ALA A 302 -22.16 7.76 -15.09
CA ALA A 302 -22.58 8.28 -13.79
C ALA A 302 -22.07 9.70 -13.48
N GLY A 303 -21.31 10.32 -14.39
CA GLY A 303 -20.77 11.67 -14.23
C GLY A 303 -19.60 11.78 -13.25
N ILE A 304 -19.03 10.65 -12.81
CA ILE A 304 -17.90 10.64 -11.88
C ILE A 304 -16.61 10.81 -12.68
N ARG A 305 -15.83 11.83 -12.34
CA ARG A 305 -14.54 12.11 -13.01
C ARG A 305 -13.49 11.07 -12.61
N PRO A 306 -12.79 10.44 -13.56
CA PRO A 306 -11.65 9.58 -13.28
C PRO A 306 -10.55 10.32 -12.53
N ASN A 307 -9.84 9.60 -11.65
CA ASN A 307 -8.62 10.08 -11.02
C ASN A 307 -7.39 9.27 -11.47
N TYR A 308 -6.24 9.59 -10.91
CA TYR A 308 -4.96 8.90 -11.14
C TYR A 308 -5.09 7.37 -11.05
N VAL A 309 -5.72 6.85 -9.99
CA VAL A 309 -5.88 5.42 -9.76
C VAL A 309 -6.88 4.78 -10.73
N THR A 310 -7.93 5.51 -11.13
CA THR A 310 -8.90 5.03 -12.11
C THR A 310 -8.22 4.69 -13.43
N ILE A 311 -7.40 5.62 -13.97
CA ILE A 311 -6.76 5.42 -15.27
C ILE A 311 -5.69 4.33 -15.18
N LEU A 312 -4.96 4.24 -14.06
CA LEU A 312 -4.04 3.13 -13.83
C LEU A 312 -4.74 1.77 -13.96
N GLY A 313 -5.93 1.61 -13.36
CA GLY A 313 -6.73 0.37 -13.47
C GLY A 313 -7.18 0.07 -14.90
N VAL A 314 -7.54 1.11 -15.67
CA VAL A 314 -7.90 0.99 -17.09
C VAL A 314 -6.70 0.55 -17.94
N LEU A 315 -5.53 1.16 -17.74
CA LEU A 315 -4.31 0.80 -18.46
C LEU A 315 -3.85 -0.62 -18.11
N PHE A 316 -3.95 -1.01 -16.84
CA PHE A 316 -3.68 -2.37 -16.40
C PHE A 316 -4.61 -3.37 -17.11
N ALA A 317 -5.92 -3.09 -17.17
CA ALA A 317 -6.88 -3.92 -17.90
C ALA A 317 -6.53 -4.01 -19.40
N CYS A 318 -6.18 -2.89 -20.04
CA CYS A 318 -5.76 -2.88 -21.44
C CYS A 318 -4.49 -3.71 -21.66
N SER A 319 -3.49 -3.57 -20.78
CA SER A 319 -2.24 -4.34 -20.84
C SER A 319 -2.52 -5.83 -20.81
N HIS A 320 -3.30 -6.30 -19.84
CA HIS A 320 -3.59 -7.72 -19.66
C HIS A 320 -4.66 -8.28 -20.60
N ALA A 321 -5.28 -7.45 -21.43
CA ALA A 321 -6.16 -7.90 -22.52
C ALA A 321 -5.53 -7.69 -23.91
N GLY A 322 -4.29 -7.20 -23.99
CA GLY A 322 -3.62 -6.93 -25.27
C GLY A 322 -4.27 -5.81 -26.10
N LEU A 323 -5.04 -4.92 -25.47
CA LEU A 323 -5.79 -3.85 -26.15
C LEU A 323 -4.91 -2.62 -26.39
N VAL A 324 -3.90 -2.76 -27.26
CA VAL A 324 -2.86 -1.74 -27.50
C VAL A 324 -3.44 -0.37 -27.84
N ASP A 325 -4.32 -0.29 -28.83
CA ASP A 325 -4.87 0.98 -29.31
C ASP A 325 -5.70 1.69 -28.23
N LYS A 326 -6.51 0.94 -27.48
CA LYS A 326 -7.30 1.50 -26.36
C LYS A 326 -6.39 1.96 -25.22
N GLY A 327 -5.35 1.20 -24.88
CA GLY A 327 -4.41 1.58 -23.83
C GLY A 327 -3.67 2.87 -24.17
N LEU A 328 -3.15 2.99 -25.39
CA LEU A 328 -2.50 4.22 -25.86
C LEU A 328 -3.47 5.39 -25.96
N TYR A 329 -4.71 5.17 -26.38
CA TYR A 329 -5.76 6.19 -26.37
C TYR A 329 -5.99 6.75 -24.96
N TYR A 330 -6.17 5.87 -23.97
CA TYR A 330 -6.44 6.29 -22.59
C TYR A 330 -5.23 6.97 -21.95
N PHE A 331 -4.02 6.49 -22.21
CA PHE A 331 -2.79 7.12 -21.75
C PHE A 331 -2.66 8.56 -22.27
N ASN A 332 -2.85 8.77 -23.58
CA ASN A 332 -2.81 10.10 -24.19
C ASN A 332 -3.96 11.02 -23.73
N SER A 333 -5.10 10.42 -23.35
CA SER A 333 -6.26 11.15 -22.84
C SER A 333 -6.09 11.63 -21.39
N MET A 334 -5.13 11.09 -20.63
CA MET A 334 -4.88 11.47 -19.23
C MET A 334 -4.74 12.98 -19.07
N GLN A 335 -3.77 13.58 -19.76
CA GLN A 335 -3.53 15.01 -19.67
C GLN A 335 -4.58 15.80 -20.45
N LYS A 336 -4.91 15.36 -21.67
CA LYS A 336 -5.76 16.10 -22.62
C LYS A 336 -7.23 16.19 -22.19
N LEU A 337 -7.80 15.10 -21.67
CA LEU A 337 -9.23 15.01 -21.34
C LEU A 337 -9.49 15.06 -19.84
N PHE A 338 -8.56 14.53 -19.02
CA PHE A 338 -8.78 14.40 -17.58
C PHE A 338 -7.93 15.34 -16.73
N GLY A 339 -6.94 16.03 -17.32
CA GLY A 339 -6.01 16.91 -16.58
C GLY A 339 -5.13 16.14 -15.59
N ILE A 340 -4.88 14.85 -15.84
CA ILE A 340 -4.07 13.97 -14.99
C ILE A 340 -2.69 13.84 -15.63
N GLU A 341 -1.64 14.21 -14.89
CA GLU A 341 -0.26 13.96 -15.31
C GLU A 341 0.06 12.45 -15.17
N PRO A 342 0.61 11.80 -16.21
CA PRO A 342 1.08 10.43 -16.10
C PRO A 342 2.25 10.32 -15.13
N GLY A 343 2.15 9.42 -14.16
CA GLY A 343 3.26 9.04 -13.29
C GLY A 343 3.83 7.67 -13.65
N ARG A 344 4.82 7.21 -12.87
CA ARG A 344 5.63 6.01 -13.17
C ARG A 344 4.80 4.76 -13.42
N GLU A 345 3.76 4.54 -12.61
CA GLU A 345 2.90 3.36 -12.70
C GLU A 345 2.13 3.31 -14.01
N HIS A 346 1.73 4.48 -14.55
CA HIS A 346 1.02 4.57 -15.82
C HIS A 346 1.93 4.20 -17.00
N TYR A 347 3.16 4.74 -17.01
CA TYR A 347 4.18 4.36 -17.98
C TYR A 347 4.49 2.87 -17.89
N GLY A 348 4.65 2.33 -16.67
CA GLY A 348 4.85 0.90 -16.44
C GLY A 348 3.78 0.03 -17.09
N CYS A 349 2.48 0.39 -16.97
CA CYS A 349 1.40 -0.33 -17.65
C CYS A 349 1.47 -0.23 -19.18
N VAL A 350 1.85 0.92 -19.74
CA VAL A 350 1.98 1.07 -21.21
C VAL A 350 3.17 0.31 -21.75
N ILE A 351 4.28 0.29 -21.02
CA ILE A 351 5.49 -0.47 -21.38
C ILE A 351 5.20 -1.96 -21.33
N ASP A 352 4.50 -2.44 -20.28
CA ASP A 352 4.03 -3.82 -20.19
C ASP A 352 3.06 -4.15 -21.35
N LEU A 353 2.14 -3.26 -21.70
CA LEU A 353 1.20 -3.43 -22.83
C LEU A 353 1.94 -3.57 -24.16
N LEU A 354 2.85 -2.65 -24.47
CA LEU A 354 3.66 -2.66 -25.70
C LEU A 354 4.59 -3.88 -25.75
N GLY A 355 5.20 -4.20 -24.61
CA GLY A 355 6.09 -5.34 -24.46
C GLY A 355 5.36 -6.67 -24.71
N ARG A 356 4.19 -6.88 -24.11
CA ARG A 356 3.33 -8.04 -24.37
C ARG A 356 2.95 -8.16 -25.84
N ALA A 357 2.67 -7.04 -26.50
CA ALA A 357 2.33 -6.98 -27.92
C ALA A 357 3.54 -7.15 -28.87
N GLY A 358 4.76 -7.29 -28.35
CA GLY A 358 5.99 -7.45 -29.15
C GLY A 358 6.57 -6.15 -29.70
N LYS A 359 6.01 -5.00 -29.33
CA LYS A 359 6.44 -3.66 -29.77
C LYS A 359 7.57 -3.12 -28.88
N LEU A 360 8.68 -3.85 -28.82
CA LEU A 360 9.79 -3.58 -27.88
C LEU A 360 10.44 -2.21 -28.11
N ASP A 361 10.62 -1.79 -29.36
CA ASP A 361 11.22 -0.49 -29.67
C ASP A 361 10.33 0.68 -29.22
N GLU A 362 9.00 0.56 -29.42
CA GLU A 362 8.03 1.53 -28.90
C GLU A 362 8.05 1.58 -27.37
N ALA A 363 8.21 0.42 -26.71
CA ALA A 363 8.30 0.32 -25.26
C ALA A 363 9.56 1.02 -24.71
N ILE A 364 10.72 0.85 -25.38
CA ILE A 364 11.96 1.53 -25.00
C ILE A 364 11.86 3.04 -25.22
N LYS A 365 11.27 3.46 -26.34
CA LYS A 365 10.98 4.87 -26.58
C LYS A 365 10.11 5.45 -25.47
N MET A 366 9.08 4.72 -25.04
CA MET A 366 8.20 5.14 -23.94
C MET A 366 8.95 5.32 -22.62
N ILE A 367 9.97 4.50 -22.34
CA ILE A 367 10.86 4.65 -21.16
C ILE A 367 11.67 5.95 -21.26
N HIS A 368 12.24 6.24 -22.43
CA HIS A 368 13.03 7.46 -22.63
C HIS A 368 12.20 8.74 -22.61
N ASP A 369 10.92 8.66 -22.99
CA ASP A 369 9.97 9.78 -22.96
C ASP A 369 9.38 10.03 -21.55
N MET A 370 9.75 9.25 -20.53
CA MET A 370 9.29 9.43 -19.16
C MET A 370 9.81 10.76 -18.58
N LYS A 371 8.90 11.55 -17.98
CA LYS A 371 9.27 12.78 -17.25
C LYS A 371 10.00 12.51 -15.93
N SER A 372 9.93 11.28 -15.43
CA SER A 372 10.54 10.84 -14.18
C SER A 372 11.51 9.70 -14.43
N GLU A 373 12.54 9.57 -13.60
CA GLU A 373 13.49 8.45 -13.70
C GLU A 373 12.78 7.09 -13.67
N PRO A 374 13.10 6.19 -14.64
CA PRO A 374 12.57 4.83 -14.67
C PRO A 374 13.04 4.03 -13.44
N ASP A 375 12.14 3.25 -12.87
CA ASP A 375 12.44 2.36 -11.74
C ASP A 375 12.68 0.91 -12.18
N ALA A 376 13.12 0.07 -11.24
CA ALA A 376 13.39 -1.34 -11.51
C ALA A 376 12.14 -2.10 -11.98
N VAL A 377 10.94 -1.69 -11.57
CA VAL A 377 9.67 -2.31 -11.99
C VAL A 377 9.42 -2.10 -13.48
N THR A 378 9.65 -0.88 -13.96
CA THR A 378 9.52 -0.50 -15.37
C THR A 378 10.45 -1.33 -16.25
N TRP A 379 11.72 -1.45 -15.86
CA TRP A 379 12.69 -2.27 -16.60
C TRP A 379 12.39 -3.77 -16.52
N ARG A 380 11.86 -4.28 -15.39
CA ARG A 380 11.42 -5.68 -15.25
C ARG A 380 10.28 -6.02 -16.21
N ALA A 381 9.33 -5.11 -16.43
CA ALA A 381 8.25 -5.31 -17.39
C ALA A 381 8.78 -5.47 -18.82
N LEU A 382 9.74 -4.62 -19.21
CA LEU A 382 10.43 -4.74 -20.50
C LEU A 382 11.23 -6.04 -20.60
N LEU A 383 12.01 -6.39 -19.58
CA LEU A 383 12.82 -7.60 -19.54
C LEU A 383 11.98 -8.87 -19.67
N GLY A 384 10.85 -8.93 -18.96
CA GLY A 384 9.88 -10.02 -19.05
C GLY A 384 9.33 -10.18 -20.47
N SER A 385 9.03 -9.06 -21.14
CA SER A 385 8.56 -9.03 -22.52
C SER A 385 9.62 -9.47 -23.52
N CYS A 386 10.86 -8.99 -23.36
CA CYS A 386 11.99 -9.38 -24.22
C CYS A 386 12.26 -10.88 -24.14
N ARG A 387 12.09 -11.51 -22.97
CA ARG A 387 12.17 -12.97 -22.84
C ARG A 387 11.10 -13.70 -23.66
N VAL A 388 9.86 -13.21 -23.63
CA VAL A 388 8.74 -13.84 -24.36
C VAL A 388 8.98 -13.76 -25.87
N HIS A 389 9.43 -12.60 -26.35
CA HIS A 389 9.70 -12.34 -27.77
C HIS A 389 11.12 -12.70 -28.22
N GLN A 390 11.91 -13.34 -27.35
CA GLN A 390 13.27 -13.83 -27.61
C GLN A 390 14.25 -12.75 -28.13
N ASN A 391 14.07 -11.49 -27.72
CA ASN A 391 14.97 -10.40 -28.09
C ASN A 391 16.07 -10.24 -27.02
N ILE A 392 17.24 -10.80 -27.29
CA ILE A 392 18.35 -10.88 -26.33
C ILE A 392 18.97 -9.51 -26.06
N ASP A 393 19.18 -8.69 -27.09
CA ASP A 393 19.87 -7.40 -26.96
C ASP A 393 19.13 -6.45 -26.02
N HIS A 394 17.82 -6.31 -26.24
CA HIS A 394 16.96 -5.50 -25.38
C HIS A 394 16.80 -6.09 -23.97
N ALA A 395 16.79 -7.42 -23.84
CA ALA A 395 16.77 -8.08 -22.54
C ALA A 395 18.05 -7.79 -21.73
N VAL A 396 19.23 -7.92 -22.36
CA VAL A 396 20.52 -7.62 -21.71
C VAL A 396 20.58 -6.14 -21.31
N TYR A 397 20.09 -5.23 -22.16
CA TYR A 397 20.01 -3.82 -21.84
C TYR A 397 19.13 -3.56 -20.61
N ALA A 398 17.90 -4.08 -20.59
CA ALA A 398 16.98 -3.92 -19.46
C ALA A 398 17.54 -4.53 -18.16
N ALA A 399 18.16 -5.71 -18.23
CA ALA A 399 18.79 -6.37 -17.08
C ALA A 399 19.91 -5.52 -16.47
N LYS A 400 20.76 -4.89 -17.30
CA LYS A 400 21.81 -3.98 -16.83
C LYS A 400 21.25 -2.76 -16.12
N GLN A 401 20.14 -2.19 -16.61
CA GLN A 401 19.48 -1.06 -15.95
C GLN A 401 18.88 -1.46 -14.59
N ILE A 402 18.27 -2.64 -14.48
CA ILE A 402 17.75 -3.15 -13.19
C ILE A 402 18.90 -3.32 -12.20
N LEU A 403 20.00 -3.97 -12.59
CA LEU A 403 21.14 -4.23 -11.71
C LEU A 403 21.92 -2.96 -11.32
N ALA A 404 21.77 -1.87 -12.08
CA ALA A 404 22.29 -0.56 -11.70
C ALA A 404 21.44 0.11 -10.60
N LEU A 405 20.11 -0.12 -10.61
CA LEU A 405 19.16 0.40 -9.63
C LEU A 405 19.09 -0.47 -8.36
N ASP A 406 19.15 -1.79 -8.54
CA ASP A 406 19.07 -2.81 -7.50
C ASP A 406 20.14 -3.89 -7.74
N PRO A 407 21.35 -3.71 -7.19
CA PRO A 407 22.48 -4.62 -7.42
C PRO A 407 22.29 -6.05 -6.91
N ASP A 408 21.29 -6.27 -6.05
CA ASP A 408 21.01 -7.51 -5.33
C ASP A 408 19.76 -8.25 -5.86
N ASP A 409 19.14 -7.77 -6.94
CA ASP A 409 17.97 -8.39 -7.58
C ASP A 409 18.32 -9.78 -8.17
N ALA A 410 18.13 -10.83 -7.37
CA ALA A 410 18.43 -12.22 -7.72
C ALA A 410 17.68 -12.68 -8.98
N GLY A 411 16.42 -12.23 -9.13
CA GLY A 411 15.57 -12.58 -10.26
C GLY A 411 16.17 -12.16 -11.60
N THR A 412 16.76 -10.97 -11.67
CA THR A 412 17.39 -10.42 -12.88
C THR A 412 18.64 -11.19 -13.27
N TYR A 413 19.50 -11.54 -12.30
CA TYR A 413 20.68 -12.38 -12.61
C TYR A 413 20.28 -13.75 -13.14
N ILE A 414 19.29 -14.40 -12.52
CA ILE A 414 18.79 -15.71 -12.97
C ILE A 414 18.22 -15.60 -14.39
N LEU A 415 17.43 -14.57 -14.65
CA LEU A 415 16.83 -14.35 -15.97
C LEU A 415 17.89 -14.11 -17.03
N LEU A 416 18.90 -13.29 -16.73
CA LEU A 416 20.03 -13.01 -17.61
C LEU A 416 20.87 -14.27 -17.88
N SER A 417 21.17 -15.06 -16.83
CA SER A 417 21.84 -16.35 -16.95
C SER A 417 21.06 -17.30 -17.88
N ASN A 418 19.74 -17.36 -17.73
CA ASN A 418 18.89 -18.23 -18.54
C ASN A 418 18.84 -17.78 -20.01
N LEU A 419 18.85 -16.47 -20.27
CA LEU A 419 18.91 -15.92 -21.63
C LEU A 419 20.24 -16.24 -22.32
N TYR A 420 21.37 -16.08 -21.63
CA TYR A 420 22.68 -16.49 -22.15
C TYR A 420 22.77 -17.99 -22.40
N ALA A 421 22.23 -18.82 -21.50
CA ALA A 421 22.20 -20.27 -21.67
C ALA A 421 21.41 -20.69 -22.93
N LYS A 422 20.21 -20.11 -23.15
CA LYS A 422 19.42 -20.34 -24.37
C LYS A 422 20.18 -19.97 -25.65
N SER A 423 21.04 -18.96 -25.56
CA SER A 423 21.85 -18.45 -26.67
C SER A 423 23.20 -19.16 -26.78
N GLN A 424 23.43 -20.21 -26.00
CA GLN A 424 24.67 -21.00 -25.93
C GLN A 424 25.91 -20.19 -25.53
N MET A 425 25.72 -19.05 -24.85
CA MET A 425 26.79 -18.16 -24.37
C MET A 425 27.26 -18.58 -22.97
N TRP A 426 27.86 -19.77 -22.87
CA TRP A 426 28.23 -20.39 -21.59
C TRP A 426 29.26 -19.60 -20.77
N GLU A 427 30.13 -18.84 -21.42
CA GLU A 427 31.07 -17.95 -20.73
C GLU A 427 30.35 -16.86 -19.93
N ASP A 428 29.31 -16.26 -20.50
CA ASP A 428 28.55 -15.19 -19.84
C ASP A 428 27.64 -15.75 -18.74
N VAL A 429 27.12 -16.98 -18.91
CA VAL A 429 26.48 -17.74 -17.81
C VAL A 429 27.45 -17.89 -16.63
N ALA A 430 28.68 -18.32 -16.89
CA ALA A 430 29.69 -18.50 -15.85
C ALA A 430 30.03 -17.17 -15.15
N LYS A 431 30.15 -16.07 -15.90
CA LYS A 431 30.37 -14.72 -15.36
C LYS A 431 29.22 -14.26 -14.46
N VAL A 432 27.98 -14.39 -14.91
CA VAL A 432 26.78 -14.00 -14.12
C VAL A 432 26.70 -14.80 -12.82
N ARG A 433 26.87 -16.13 -12.89
CA ARG A 433 26.86 -16.99 -11.70
C ARG A 433 28.02 -16.69 -10.75
N LYS A 434 29.18 -16.30 -11.26
CA LYS A 434 30.30 -15.84 -10.42
C LYS A 434 29.94 -14.56 -9.68
N ILE A 435 29.38 -13.56 -10.36
CA ILE A 435 28.94 -12.31 -9.74
C ILE A 435 27.89 -12.57 -8.64
N MET A 436 26.93 -13.46 -8.88
CA MET A 436 25.94 -13.83 -7.86
C MET A 436 26.59 -14.42 -6.61
N ARG A 437 27.58 -15.32 -6.77
CA ARG A 437 28.33 -15.89 -5.64
C ARG A 437 29.15 -14.85 -4.89
N ASP A 438 29.88 -14.00 -5.63
CA ASP A 438 30.75 -12.98 -5.05
C ASP A 438 29.94 -11.93 -4.24
N LYS A 439 28.69 -11.68 -4.63
CA LYS A 439 27.76 -10.78 -3.93
C LYS A 439 26.87 -11.47 -2.88
N GLY A 440 26.88 -12.80 -2.79
CA GLY A 440 26.00 -13.56 -1.88
C GLY A 440 24.51 -13.52 -2.29
N VAL A 441 24.21 -13.26 -3.55
CA VAL A 441 22.83 -13.20 -4.07
C VAL A 441 22.30 -14.61 -4.27
N MET A 442 21.26 -14.97 -3.52
CA MET A 442 20.64 -16.30 -3.54
C MET A 442 19.30 -16.30 -4.27
N LYS A 443 19.00 -17.40 -4.96
CA LYS A 443 17.70 -17.61 -5.58
C LYS A 443 16.63 -17.77 -4.51
N GLU A 444 15.57 -16.97 -4.59
CA GLU A 444 14.39 -17.16 -3.76
C GLU A 444 13.65 -18.45 -4.16
N PRO A 445 13.34 -19.34 -3.21
CA PRO A 445 12.55 -20.53 -3.51
C PRO A 445 11.10 -20.14 -3.83
N GLY A 446 10.51 -20.87 -4.77
CA GLY A 446 9.07 -20.77 -5.03
C GLY A 446 8.29 -21.33 -3.85
N CYS A 447 7.42 -20.50 -3.27
CA CYS A 447 6.56 -20.87 -2.16
C CYS A 447 5.09 -20.58 -2.51
N SER A 448 4.21 -21.49 -2.09
CA SER A 448 2.77 -21.34 -2.22
C SER A 448 2.09 -21.51 -0.86
N TRP A 449 1.14 -20.63 -0.56
CA TRP A 449 0.38 -20.63 0.68
C TRP A 449 -1.10 -20.88 0.40
N ILE A 450 -1.75 -21.65 1.28
CA ILE A 450 -3.19 -21.93 1.25
C ILE A 450 -3.77 -21.85 2.66
N GLU A 451 -4.95 -21.26 2.80
CA GLU A 451 -5.71 -21.26 4.05
C GLU A 451 -6.72 -22.42 4.03
N VAL A 452 -6.57 -23.37 4.94
CA VAL A 452 -7.51 -24.49 5.15
C VAL A 452 -7.81 -24.58 6.65
N ASN A 453 -9.09 -24.73 7.01
CA ASN A 453 -9.52 -24.84 8.41
C ASN A 453 -8.97 -23.73 9.33
N LYS A 454 -8.91 -22.48 8.83
CA LYS A 454 -8.41 -21.28 9.53
C LYS A 454 -6.92 -21.32 9.87
N LYS A 455 -6.14 -22.18 9.21
CA LYS A 455 -4.68 -22.25 9.32
C LYS A 455 -4.06 -22.03 7.95
N VAL A 456 -3.00 -21.23 7.90
CA VAL A 456 -2.19 -21.06 6.70
C VAL A 456 -1.17 -22.20 6.63
N HIS A 457 -1.13 -22.88 5.50
CA HIS A 457 -0.17 -23.93 5.18
C HIS A 457 0.74 -23.43 4.06
N ALA A 458 2.06 -23.57 4.25
CA ALA A 458 3.07 -23.18 3.26
C ALA A 458 3.66 -24.42 2.60
N PHE A 459 3.94 -24.33 1.30
CA PHE A 459 4.55 -25.37 0.50
C PHE A 459 5.77 -24.81 -0.21
N VAL A 460 6.95 -25.38 0.09
CA VAL A 460 8.23 -25.04 -0.53
C VAL A 460 8.83 -26.34 -1.08
N LEU A 461 9.42 -26.28 -2.28
CA LEU A 461 10.04 -27.45 -2.90
C LEU A 461 11.25 -27.90 -2.05
N GLY A 462 11.26 -29.15 -1.62
CA GLY A 462 12.30 -29.73 -0.75
C GLY A 462 12.06 -29.57 0.76
N ASP A 463 10.99 -28.90 1.17
CA ASP A 463 10.62 -28.80 2.58
C ASP A 463 9.72 -29.98 3.01
N ASN A 464 10.24 -30.82 3.91
CA ASN A 464 9.52 -31.97 4.48
C ASN A 464 8.86 -31.64 5.84
N SER A 465 8.72 -30.36 6.19
CA SER A 465 8.14 -29.92 7.47
C SER A 465 6.65 -30.26 7.63
N ASN A 466 5.94 -30.54 6.53
CA ASN A 466 4.53 -30.87 6.54
C ASN A 466 4.30 -32.39 6.71
N PRO A 467 3.76 -32.86 7.86
CA PRO A 467 3.55 -34.29 8.11
C PRO A 467 2.61 -34.98 7.11
N GLN A 468 1.79 -34.21 6.40
CA GLN A 468 0.81 -34.70 5.42
C GLN A 468 1.37 -34.73 3.99
N LEU A 469 2.62 -34.29 3.77
CA LEU A 469 3.18 -34.11 2.44
C LEU A 469 3.24 -35.43 1.64
N ASP A 470 3.57 -36.55 2.29
CA ASP A 470 3.63 -37.86 1.65
C ASP A 470 2.25 -38.33 1.12
N GLU A 471 1.18 -37.98 1.85
CA GLU A 471 -0.19 -38.27 1.42
C GLU A 471 -0.58 -37.39 0.23
N VAL A 472 -0.27 -36.09 0.31
CA VAL A 472 -0.50 -35.12 -0.77
C VAL A 472 0.23 -35.52 -2.05
N ILE A 473 1.50 -35.90 -1.97
CA ILE A 473 2.30 -36.34 -3.12
C ILE A 473 1.70 -37.59 -3.77
N ARG A 474 1.24 -38.55 -2.97
CA ARG A 474 0.63 -39.79 -3.46
C ARG A 474 -0.64 -39.52 -4.25
N GLU A 475 -1.51 -38.65 -3.74
CA GLU A 475 -2.74 -38.27 -4.44
C GLU A 475 -2.45 -37.38 -5.67
N LEU A 476 -1.45 -36.50 -5.58
CA LEU A 476 -0.98 -35.72 -6.73
C LEU A 476 -0.54 -36.64 -7.88
N ASN A 477 0.23 -37.68 -7.59
CA ASN A 477 0.69 -38.63 -8.60
C ASN A 477 -0.47 -39.36 -9.29
N LYS A 478 -1.49 -39.78 -8.54
CA LYS A 478 -2.72 -40.37 -9.12
C LYS A 478 -3.45 -39.38 -10.03
N LEU A 479 -3.55 -38.13 -9.60
CA LEU A 479 -4.20 -37.08 -10.38
C LEU A 479 -3.43 -36.76 -11.67
N ILE A 480 -2.10 -36.68 -11.60
CA ILE A 480 -1.25 -36.42 -12.77
C ILE A 480 -1.41 -37.54 -13.81
N LEU A 481 -1.49 -38.81 -13.39
CA LEU A 481 -1.77 -39.92 -14.30
C LEU A 481 -3.12 -39.77 -15.02
N ARG A 482 -4.17 -39.34 -14.30
CA ARG A 482 -5.47 -39.04 -14.90
C ARG A 482 -5.41 -37.86 -15.86
N LEU A 483 -4.69 -36.81 -15.51
CA LEU A 483 -4.51 -35.63 -16.37
C LEU A 483 -3.75 -35.99 -17.65
N LYS A 484 -2.72 -36.85 -17.58
CA LYS A 484 -1.98 -37.33 -18.76
C LYS A 484 -2.90 -38.07 -19.74
N GLN A 485 -3.89 -38.83 -19.26
CA GLN A 485 -4.89 -39.50 -20.11
C GLN A 485 -5.78 -38.52 -20.90
N VAL A 486 -5.94 -37.30 -20.42
CA VAL A 486 -6.75 -36.24 -21.05
C VAL A 486 -5.87 -35.24 -21.84
N GLY A 487 -4.58 -35.55 -21.99
CA GLY A 487 -3.65 -34.79 -22.83
C GLY A 487 -2.77 -33.77 -22.09
N TYR A 488 -2.65 -33.84 -20.77
CA TYR A 488 -1.66 -33.05 -20.04
C TYR A 488 -0.24 -33.56 -20.33
N VAL A 489 0.63 -32.69 -20.83
CA VAL A 489 2.05 -32.97 -21.05
C VAL A 489 2.87 -31.91 -20.31
N PRO A 490 3.75 -32.29 -19.37
CA PRO A 490 4.63 -31.35 -18.70
C PRO A 490 5.53 -30.62 -19.71
N ASP A 491 5.52 -29.28 -19.67
CA ASP A 491 6.35 -28.48 -20.57
C ASP A 491 7.75 -28.24 -19.97
N THR A 492 8.73 -28.99 -20.48
CA THR A 492 10.13 -28.96 -20.04
C THR A 492 10.84 -27.65 -20.39
N ASN A 493 10.28 -26.79 -21.24
CA ASN A 493 10.83 -25.46 -21.53
C ASN A 493 10.83 -24.54 -20.29
N PHE A 494 10.03 -24.86 -19.26
CA PHE A 494 9.99 -24.09 -18.01
C PHE A 494 11.02 -24.53 -16.96
N VAL A 495 11.84 -25.57 -17.25
CA VAL A 495 12.82 -26.17 -16.32
C VAL A 495 14.17 -25.45 -16.30
N LEU A 496 14.37 -24.47 -17.19
CA LEU A 496 15.69 -23.96 -17.59
C LEU A 496 16.66 -23.65 -16.43
N HIS A 497 17.51 -24.67 -16.21
CA HIS A 497 18.85 -24.72 -15.62
C HIS A 497 19.06 -24.61 -14.11
N ASP A 498 18.72 -25.68 -13.38
CA ASP A 498 19.32 -25.98 -12.06
C ASP A 498 19.79 -27.43 -11.83
N LEU A 499 19.74 -28.34 -12.81
CA LEU A 499 20.16 -29.73 -12.58
C LEU A 499 21.07 -30.24 -13.71
N GLU A 500 22.35 -30.47 -13.38
CA GLU A 500 23.12 -31.52 -14.01
C GLU A 500 22.48 -32.86 -13.60
N GLY A 501 21.79 -33.54 -14.51
CA GLY A 501 21.25 -34.89 -14.29
C GLY A 501 19.76 -35.07 -14.59
N GLU A 502 19.37 -36.32 -14.79
CA GLU A 502 18.09 -36.87 -15.29
C GLU A 502 16.79 -36.48 -14.52
N GLN A 503 16.82 -35.50 -13.63
CA GLN A 503 15.70 -35.11 -12.73
C GLN A 503 14.85 -33.91 -13.26
N MET A 504 14.81 -33.68 -14.57
CA MET A 504 14.15 -32.50 -15.17
C MET A 504 12.61 -32.55 -15.08
N GLU A 505 12.00 -33.73 -15.22
CA GLU A 505 10.53 -33.86 -15.16
C GLU A 505 10.01 -33.86 -13.71
N ASP A 506 10.75 -34.47 -12.78
CA ASP A 506 10.36 -34.59 -11.38
C ASP A 506 10.23 -33.22 -10.69
N SER A 507 11.08 -32.26 -11.05
CA SER A 507 10.98 -30.90 -10.50
C SER A 507 9.68 -30.19 -10.90
N LEU A 508 9.12 -30.45 -12.10
CA LEU A 508 7.85 -29.84 -12.53
C LEU A 508 6.65 -30.49 -11.86
N LEU A 509 6.73 -31.79 -11.56
CA LEU A 509 5.63 -32.55 -10.95
C LEU A 509 5.30 -32.04 -9.55
N TYR A 510 6.31 -31.60 -8.79
CA TYR A 510 6.18 -31.22 -7.38
C TYR A 510 6.30 -29.70 -7.13
N HIS A 511 5.95 -28.87 -8.11
CA HIS A 511 5.84 -27.42 -7.89
C HIS A 511 4.91 -27.09 -6.71
N SER A 512 5.31 -26.07 -5.94
CA SER A 512 4.59 -25.63 -4.73
C SER A 512 3.08 -25.42 -4.97
N GLU A 513 2.71 -24.94 -6.15
CA GLU A 513 1.33 -24.70 -6.55
C GLU A 513 0.53 -26.00 -6.62
N LYS A 514 1.10 -27.04 -7.24
CA LYS A 514 0.41 -28.34 -7.40
C LYS A 514 0.20 -29.01 -6.05
N LEU A 515 1.20 -28.94 -5.17
CA LEU A 515 1.09 -29.43 -3.80
C LEU A 515 0.01 -28.68 -3.02
N ALA A 516 0.00 -27.34 -3.10
CA ALA A 516 -1.01 -26.51 -2.44
C ALA A 516 -2.42 -26.76 -2.97
N ILE A 517 -2.59 -26.95 -4.29
CA ILE A 517 -3.88 -27.31 -4.89
C ILE A 517 -4.36 -28.65 -4.35
N MET A 518 -3.50 -29.67 -4.34
CA MET A 518 -3.85 -31.01 -3.88
C MET A 518 -4.22 -31.03 -2.41
N PHE A 519 -3.45 -30.34 -1.57
CA PHE A 519 -3.79 -30.15 -0.17
C PHE A 519 -5.16 -29.47 -0.03
N GLY A 520 -5.41 -28.42 -0.82
CA GLY A 520 -6.71 -27.75 -0.88
C GLY A 520 -7.85 -28.70 -1.24
N MET A 521 -7.68 -29.54 -2.25
CA MET A 521 -8.69 -30.51 -2.68
C MET A 521 -8.98 -31.57 -1.63
N MET A 522 -7.96 -32.04 -0.91
CA MET A 522 -8.09 -33.09 0.10
C MET A 522 -8.77 -32.61 1.38
N TYR A 523 -8.43 -31.40 1.82
CA TYR A 523 -8.79 -30.93 3.17
C TYR A 523 -9.78 -29.74 3.20
N SER A 524 -10.13 -29.16 2.04
CA SER A 524 -11.17 -28.12 1.97
C SER A 524 -12.57 -28.71 1.81
N VAL A 525 -13.58 -27.93 2.22
CA VAL A 525 -14.99 -28.29 2.01
C VAL A 525 -15.29 -28.37 0.52
N LYS A 526 -15.90 -29.48 0.08
CA LYS A 526 -16.28 -29.71 -1.32
C LYS A 526 -17.14 -28.55 -1.85
N GLY A 527 -16.83 -28.07 -3.04
CA GLY A 527 -17.52 -26.93 -3.68
C GLY A 527 -17.03 -25.54 -3.25
N LYS A 528 -16.18 -25.44 -2.22
CA LYS A 528 -15.52 -24.18 -1.86
C LYS A 528 -14.34 -23.91 -2.79
N ALA A 529 -14.17 -22.66 -3.20
CA ALA A 529 -13.05 -22.28 -4.06
C ALA A 529 -11.71 -22.43 -3.33
N ILE A 530 -10.74 -23.08 -3.97
CA ILE A 530 -9.37 -23.25 -3.49
C ILE A 530 -8.60 -21.98 -3.81
N ARG A 531 -8.04 -21.32 -2.80
CA ARG A 531 -7.33 -20.05 -2.95
C ARG A 531 -5.87 -20.21 -2.55
N ILE A 532 -4.98 -19.90 -3.48
CA ILE A 532 -3.54 -20.07 -3.31
C ILE A 532 -2.86 -18.74 -3.57
N ARG A 533 -1.90 -18.39 -2.72
CA ARG A 533 -0.99 -17.26 -2.93
C ARG A 533 0.38 -17.81 -3.29
N LYS A 534 1.06 -17.20 -4.25
CA LYS A 534 2.43 -17.53 -4.68
C LYS A 534 3.32 -16.29 -4.61
N ASN A 535 4.58 -16.46 -4.18
CA ASN A 535 5.56 -15.36 -4.14
C ASN A 535 6.21 -15.07 -5.50
N LEU A 536 6.19 -16.02 -6.42
CA LEU A 536 6.71 -15.89 -7.78
C LEU A 536 5.56 -15.95 -8.78
N ARG A 537 5.80 -15.48 -10.01
CA ARG A 537 4.86 -15.64 -11.12
C ARG A 537 4.58 -17.14 -11.35
N ILE A 538 3.31 -17.51 -11.57
CA ILE A 538 2.95 -18.90 -11.90
C ILE A 538 3.66 -19.32 -13.19
N CYS A 539 4.16 -20.56 -13.29
CA CYS A 539 4.77 -21.03 -14.55
C CYS A 539 3.71 -21.55 -15.53
N GLY A 540 4.07 -21.68 -16.82
CA GLY A 540 3.12 -22.09 -17.85
C GLY A 540 2.59 -23.50 -17.64
N ASP A 541 3.46 -24.41 -17.22
CA ASP A 541 3.07 -25.78 -16.87
C ASP A 541 2.05 -25.82 -15.72
N CYS A 542 2.27 -25.10 -14.62
CA CYS A 542 1.30 -25.01 -13.53
C CYS A 542 -0.01 -24.37 -13.99
N HIS A 543 0.03 -23.34 -14.84
CA HIS A 543 -1.17 -22.71 -15.39
C HIS A 543 -2.01 -23.71 -16.22
N VAL A 544 -1.37 -24.47 -17.12
CA VAL A 544 -2.03 -25.51 -17.94
C VAL A 544 -2.57 -26.64 -17.07
N PHE A 545 -1.77 -27.10 -16.10
CA PHE A 545 -2.18 -28.11 -15.13
C PHE A 545 -3.46 -27.68 -14.38
N THR A 546 -3.47 -26.48 -13.79
CA THR A 546 -4.61 -25.97 -13.03
C THR A 546 -5.85 -25.77 -13.91
N LYS A 547 -5.66 -25.33 -15.15
CA LYS A 547 -6.73 -25.20 -16.15
C LYS A 547 -7.40 -26.56 -16.39
N LEU A 548 -6.65 -27.57 -16.81
CA LEU A 548 -7.18 -28.92 -17.05
C LEU A 548 -7.83 -29.53 -15.80
N LEU A 549 -7.19 -29.33 -14.64
CA LEU A 549 -7.70 -29.80 -13.37
C LEU A 549 -9.07 -29.21 -13.02
N SER A 550 -9.24 -27.89 -13.18
CA SER A 550 -10.52 -27.20 -12.91
C SER A 550 -11.69 -27.78 -13.72
N LYS A 551 -11.42 -28.33 -14.91
CA LYS A 551 -12.41 -28.97 -15.77
C LYS A 551 -12.74 -30.39 -15.34
N ILE A 552 -11.73 -31.18 -14.98
CA ILE A 552 -11.90 -32.61 -14.67
C ILE A 552 -12.56 -32.80 -13.30
N GLU A 553 -12.20 -31.96 -12.33
CA GLU A 553 -12.63 -32.10 -10.93
C GLU A 553 -13.78 -31.15 -10.56
N ASP A 554 -14.34 -30.43 -11.55
CA ASP A 554 -15.42 -29.45 -11.37
C ASP A 554 -15.16 -28.53 -10.15
N CYS A 555 -13.97 -27.92 -10.14
CA CYS A 555 -13.50 -27.15 -9.01
C CYS A 555 -13.10 -25.73 -9.42
N TYR A 556 -13.34 -24.79 -8.51
CA TYR A 556 -12.96 -23.40 -8.71
C TYR A 556 -11.64 -23.11 -7.99
N ILE A 557 -10.59 -22.81 -8.74
CA ILE A 557 -9.26 -22.54 -8.20
C ILE A 557 -8.89 -21.09 -8.49
N VAL A 558 -8.40 -20.37 -7.49
CA VAL A 558 -7.91 -19.01 -7.60
C VAL A 558 -6.46 -18.97 -7.16
N ILE A 559 -5.55 -18.60 -8.07
CA ILE A 559 -4.12 -18.45 -7.76
C ILE A 559 -3.75 -16.97 -7.89
N ARG A 560 -3.28 -16.38 -6.79
CA ARG A 560 -2.68 -15.05 -6.75
C ARG A 560 -1.17 -15.17 -6.91
N ASP A 561 -0.62 -14.59 -7.97
CA ASP A 561 0.82 -14.36 -8.11
C ASP A 561 1.16 -12.88 -7.80
N PRO A 562 2.44 -12.45 -7.87
CA PRO A 562 2.82 -11.06 -7.59
C PRO A 562 2.21 -10.02 -8.54
N ILE A 563 1.74 -10.43 -9.71
CA ILE A 563 1.23 -9.54 -10.76
C ILE A 563 -0.30 -9.48 -10.70
N ARG A 564 -0.97 -10.64 -10.56
CA ARG A 564 -2.44 -10.73 -10.68
C ARG A 564 -3.03 -12.02 -10.10
N TYR A 565 -4.36 -12.13 -10.15
CA TYR A 565 -5.08 -13.37 -9.89
C TYR A 565 -5.42 -14.09 -11.19
N HIS A 566 -5.38 -15.41 -11.10
CA HIS A 566 -5.80 -16.33 -12.14
C HIS A 566 -6.96 -17.14 -11.58
N HIS A 567 -8.15 -16.99 -12.17
CA HIS A 567 -9.35 -17.70 -11.78
C HIS A 567 -9.60 -18.84 -12.77
N PHE A 568 -9.41 -20.08 -12.32
CA PHE A 568 -9.56 -21.28 -13.12
C PHE A 568 -10.92 -21.92 -12.84
N ARG A 569 -11.75 -22.02 -13.87
CA ARG A 569 -13.07 -22.65 -13.80
C ARG A 569 -13.41 -23.26 -15.16
N ASP A 570 -13.94 -24.47 -15.17
CA ASP A 570 -14.41 -25.17 -16.38
C ASP A 570 -13.35 -25.28 -17.49
N GLY A 571 -12.07 -25.33 -17.12
CA GLY A 571 -10.97 -25.40 -18.09
C GLY A 571 -10.62 -24.07 -18.73
N ILE A 572 -11.03 -22.95 -18.15
CA ILE A 572 -10.71 -21.59 -18.60
C ILE A 572 -10.06 -20.83 -17.46
N CYS A 573 -9.07 -20.01 -17.77
CA CYS A 573 -8.53 -19.04 -16.84
C CYS A 573 -9.09 -17.65 -17.14
N SER A 574 -9.36 -16.83 -16.12
CA SER A 574 -9.83 -15.43 -16.30
C SER A 574 -8.94 -14.58 -17.19
N CYS A 575 -7.70 -14.99 -17.42
CA CYS A 575 -6.78 -14.26 -18.26
C CYS A 575 -6.76 -14.61 -19.75
N GLU A 576 -7.58 -15.57 -20.18
CA GLU A 576 -7.67 -15.96 -21.60
C GLU A 576 -6.32 -16.39 -22.20
N ASP A 577 -5.46 -16.99 -21.36
CA ASP A 577 -4.09 -17.42 -21.70
C ASP A 577 -3.14 -16.27 -22.12
N PHE A 578 -3.51 -15.01 -21.85
CA PHE A 578 -2.69 -13.82 -22.08
C PHE A 578 -2.11 -13.31 -20.74
N TRP A 579 -0.87 -13.70 -20.38
CA TRP A 579 -0.16 -13.20 -19.18
C TRP A 579 1.30 -12.85 -19.41
#